data_AF-H8FUD6-F1
#
_entry.id   AF-H8FUD6-F1
#
_cell.length_a   1.000
_cell.length_b   1.000
_cell.length_c   1.000
_cell.angle_alpha   90.00
_cell.angle_beta   90.00
_cell.angle_gamma   90.00
#
_symmetry.space_group_name_H-M   'P 1'
#
loop_
_entity.id
_entity.type
_entity.pdbx_description
1 polymer ?
#
loop_
_entity_poly.entity_id
_entity_poly.type
_entity_poly.pdbx_seq_one_letter_code
_entity_poly.pdbx_strand_id
1 'polypeptide(L)' 'MGGFFAPSSPSIPAPVVVASPATTTDDEAKTRQETIDRNRRGLYGTIATSDTGLLSSRRQGGKSLLGE' A
#
# COMPACT_ATOMS: atom_id res chain seq x y z
N MET A 1 3.71 15.42 -57.37
CA MET A 1 3.33 15.45 -55.94
C MET A 1 3.08 14.03 -55.48
N GLY A 2 3.79 13.53 -54.47
CA GLY A 2 3.55 12.19 -53.93
C GLY A 2 4.77 11.64 -53.22
N GLY A 3 5.01 12.12 -52.00
CA GLY A 3 6.12 11.67 -51.15
C GLY A 3 5.87 10.29 -50.57
N PHE A 4 6.91 9.46 -50.54
CA PHE A 4 6.97 8.20 -49.80
C PHE A 4 8.32 8.07 -49.09
N PHE A 5 8.72 9.13 -48.37
CA PHE A 5 9.72 8.99 -47.31
C PHE A 5 8.98 8.73 -46.02
N ALA A 6 8.51 7.50 -45.83
CA ALA A 6 8.17 7.04 -44.49
C ALA A 6 9.51 6.65 -43.82
N PRO A 7 9.98 7.37 -42.79
CA PRO A 7 11.09 6.86 -41.99
C PRO A 7 10.62 5.54 -41.38
N SER A 8 11.36 4.46 -41.61
CA SER A 8 11.14 3.18 -40.93
C SER A 8 11.02 3.46 -39.44
N SER A 9 9.82 3.28 -38.87
CA SER A 9 9.61 3.51 -37.45
C SER A 9 10.58 2.63 -36.67
N PRO A 10 11.41 3.18 -35.78
CA PRO A 10 12.30 2.38 -34.97
C PRO A 10 11.42 1.45 -34.12
N SER A 11 11.64 0.14 -34.25
CA SER A 11 10.99 -0.88 -33.43
C SER A 11 11.33 -0.59 -31.97
N ILE A 12 10.37 -0.06 -31.22
CA ILE A 12 10.52 0.12 -29.77
C ILE A 12 10.54 -1.28 -29.15
N PRO A 13 11.61 -1.68 -28.43
CA PRO A 13 11.66 -2.98 -27.79
C PRO A 13 10.53 -3.07 -26.75
N ALA A 14 9.81 -4.19 -26.76
CA ALA A 14 8.73 -4.43 -25.81
C ALA A 14 9.27 -4.35 -24.37
N PRO A 15 8.51 -3.75 -23.43
CA PRO A 15 8.92 -3.71 -22.03
C PRO A 15 9.05 -5.13 -21.49
N VAL A 16 10.22 -5.45 -20.95
CA VAL A 16 10.49 -6.74 -20.30
C VAL A 16 9.65 -6.80 -19.03
N VAL A 17 8.63 -7.65 -19.01
CA VAL A 17 7.87 -7.94 -17.80
C VAL A 17 8.77 -8.80 -16.90
N VAL A 18 9.35 -8.19 -15.87
CA VAL A 18 10.04 -8.93 -14.81
C VAL A 18 8.96 -9.68 -14.04
N ALA A 19 8.95 -11.01 -14.17
CA ALA A 19 8.09 -11.85 -13.36
C ALA A 19 8.43 -11.59 -11.88
N SER A 20 7.44 -11.18 -11.10
CA SER A 20 7.59 -11.10 -9.65
C SER A 20 7.98 -12.50 -9.15
N PRO A 21 8.98 -12.61 -8.26
CA PRO A 21 9.34 -13.90 -7.69
C PRO A 21 8.08 -14.50 -7.06
N ALA A 22 7.80 -15.77 -7.35
CA ALA A 22 6.70 -16.49 -6.74
C ALA A 22 6.98 -16.61 -5.23
N THR A 23 6.51 -15.65 -4.45
CA THR A 23 6.54 -15.70 -3.00
C THR A 23 5.57 -16.77 -2.55
N THR A 24 6.05 -17.71 -1.73
CA THR A 24 5.13 -18.66 -1.10
C THR A 24 4.18 -17.87 -0.20
N THR A 25 2.94 -18.34 -0.04
CA THR A 25 1.92 -17.64 0.76
C THR A 25 2.38 -17.34 2.19
N ASP A 26 3.29 -18.17 2.72
CA ASP A 26 3.86 -18.03 4.06
C ASP A 26 4.89 -16.89 4.14
N ASP A 27 5.71 -16.71 3.10
CA ASP A 27 6.65 -15.60 3.01
C ASP A 27 5.92 -14.25 2.92
N GLU A 28 4.79 -14.20 2.21
CA GLU A 28 3.95 -13.02 2.15
C GLU A 28 3.27 -12.70 3.49
N ALA A 29 2.80 -13.72 4.20
CA ALA A 29 2.21 -13.54 5.51
C ALA A 29 3.24 -12.97 6.50
N LYS A 30 4.47 -13.49 6.46
CA LYS A 30 5.56 -13.04 7.31
C LYS A 30 5.98 -11.61 6.99
N THR A 31 6.17 -11.27 5.71
CA THR A 31 6.54 -9.90 5.29
C THR A 31 5.45 -8.88 5.64
N ARG A 32 4.17 -9.25 5.53
CA ARG A 32 3.05 -8.42 6.00
C ARG A 32 3.12 -8.20 7.51
N GLN A 33 3.33 -9.26 8.30
CA GLN A 33 3.45 -9.17 9.75
C GLN A 33 4.60 -8.26 10.19
N GLU A 34 5.79 -8.43 9.59
CA GLU A 34 6.97 -7.61 9.88
C GLU A 34 6.75 -6.12 9.54
N THR A 35 6.01 -5.86 8.47
CA THR A 35 5.64 -4.49 8.07
C THR A 35 4.69 -3.86 9.08
N ILE A 36 3.69 -4.62 9.55
CA ILE A 36 2.77 -4.18 10.61
C ILE A 36 3.55 -3.85 11.88
N ASP A 37 4.46 -4.73 12.33
CA ASP A 37 5.21 -4.52 13.57
C ASP A 37 6.16 -3.33 13.51
N ARG A 38 6.73 -3.03 12.33
CA ARG A 38 7.53 -1.82 12.10
C ARG A 38 6.66 -0.56 12.22
N ASN A 39 5.49 -0.56 11.59
CA ASN A 39 4.57 0.58 11.63
C ASN A 39 4.05 0.83 13.04
N ARG A 40 3.74 -0.23 13.80
CA ARG A 40 3.29 -0.11 15.20
C ARG A 40 4.32 0.53 16.11
N ARG A 41 5.61 0.22 15.94
CA ARG A 41 6.70 0.82 16.73
C ARG A 41 6.80 2.34 16.52
N GLY A 42 6.71 2.81 15.28
CA GLY A 42 6.78 4.24 14.98
C GLY A 42 5.56 5.06 15.46
N LEU A 43 4.44 4.38 15.74
CA LEU A 43 3.17 4.98 16.12
C LEU A 43 2.84 4.81 17.61
N TYR A 44 3.69 4.12 18.37
CA TYR A 44 3.44 3.84 19.78
C TYR A 44 3.45 5.13 20.59
N GLY A 45 2.32 5.44 21.24
CA GLY A 45 2.15 6.65 22.06
C GLY A 45 1.73 7.92 21.29
N THR A 46 1.74 7.92 19.96
CA THR A 46 1.26 9.07 19.16
C THR A 46 -0.23 8.94 18.80
N ILE A 47 -0.73 7.72 18.65
CA ILE A 47 -2.13 7.43 18.35
C ILE A 47 -2.70 6.40 19.33
N ALA A 48 -3.97 6.59 19.70
CA ALA A 48 -4.70 5.62 20.52
C ALA A 48 -5.00 4.39 19.67
N THR A 49 -4.18 3.35 19.83
CA THR A 49 -4.31 2.06 19.14
C THR A 49 -4.56 0.94 20.15
N SER A 50 -5.23 -0.13 19.70
CA SER A 50 -5.46 -1.34 20.49
C SER A 50 -4.20 -2.21 20.60
N ASP A 51 -4.24 -3.23 21.46
CA ASP A 51 -3.20 -4.26 21.57
C ASP A 51 -2.97 -5.06 20.28
N THR A 52 -3.88 -4.96 19.31
CA THR A 52 -3.75 -5.54 17.95
C THR A 52 -3.30 -4.53 16.89
N GLY A 53 -3.11 -3.25 17.26
CA GLY A 53 -2.64 -2.19 16.35
C GLY A 53 -3.74 -1.55 15.51
N LEU A 54 -5.01 -1.88 15.79
CA LEU A 54 -6.15 -1.19 15.20
C LEU A 54 -6.34 0.16 15.89
N LEU A 55 -6.88 1.15 15.16
CA LEU A 55 -7.25 2.42 15.77
C LEU A 55 -8.33 2.16 16.83
N SER A 56 -8.03 2.54 18.06
CA SER A 56 -9.00 2.41 19.14
C SER A 56 -10.05 3.49 18.95
N SER A 57 -11.32 3.11 19.02
CA SER A 57 -12.42 4.07 19.15
C SER A 57 -12.18 4.85 20.44
N ARG A 58 -11.65 6.06 20.31
CA ARG A 58 -11.59 7.00 21.42
C ARG A 58 -13.05 7.26 21.78
N ARG A 59 -13.48 6.81 22.96
CA ARG A 59 -14.77 7.21 23.54
C ARG A 59 -14.70 8.72 23.75
N GLN A 60 -14.98 9.48 22.71
CA GLN A 60 -15.34 10.87 22.86
C GLN A 60 -16.65 10.83 23.64
N GLY A 61 -16.64 11.41 24.85
CA GLY A 61 -17.85 12.02 25.39
C GLY A 61 -18.27 13.11 24.40
N GLY A 62 -18.80 12.69 23.27
CA GLY A 62 -19.30 13.56 22.23
C GLY A 62 -20.54 14.23 22.79
N LYS A 63 -20.66 15.54 22.54
CA LYS A 63 -21.91 16.24 22.80
C LYS A 63 -23.00 15.48 22.04
N SER A 64 -23.96 14.95 22.78
CA SER A 64 -25.19 14.41 22.22
C SER A 64 -25.82 15.50 21.35
N LEU A 65 -26.18 15.17 20.12
CA LEU A 65 -26.90 16.08 19.23
C LEU A 65 -28.26 16.51 19.81
N LEU A 66 -28.72 15.79 20.85
CA LEU A 66 -29.97 15.98 21.56
C LEU A 66 -29.79 16.34 23.04
N GLY A 67 -28.55 16.56 23.52
CA GLY A 67 -28.24 17.03 24.88
C GLY A 67 -29.10 16.44 26.00
N GLU A 68 -28.73 15.24 26.48
CA GLU A 68 -29.22 14.72 27.77
C GLU A 68 -28.01 14.37 28.65
#